data_AF-A0A2V2WS03-F1
#
_entry.id   AF-A0A2V2WS03-F1
#
_cell.length_a   1.000
_cell.length_b   1.000
_cell.length_c   1.000
_cell.angle_alpha   90.00
_cell.angle_beta   90.00
_cell.angle_gamma   90.00
#
_symmetry.space_group_name_H-M   'P 1'
#
loop_
_entity.id
_entity.type
_entity.pdbx_description
1 polymer ?
#
loop_
_entity_poly.entity_id
_entity_poly.type
_entity_poly.pdbx_seq_one_letter_code
_entity_poly.pdbx_strand_id
1 'polypeptide(L)'
;MHVAFSIVPFRTTTPNVILGPQGLFLVLFRLYCSGHPMNLLIFGAPGCGKGSVSEALERDFGLLHISAGELMREEVEKGTPVGRRVAALMNEGSLIPDKVIVDIMVKRLREPDAREKGVVLDGFPRTLSQAQALTENGFEIDAMVFINVDVKLLEERCLQRRMDPVTGRIYNLKSDPPPESIMGRLLIRSDDTLEKHQRRMRIYREQKSALMKHYEKLIIEVDGNPPLPVVYAALHAKIDQLRKAKRKSKL
;
A
#
# COMPACT_ATOMS: atom_id res chain seq x y z
N MET A 1 -7.69 3.22 57.88
CA MET A 1 -6.53 2.98 56.99
C MET A 1 -6.87 3.52 55.62
N HIS A 2 -6.30 4.65 55.23
CA HIS A 2 -6.37 5.19 53.87
C HIS A 2 -4.93 5.30 53.37
N VAL A 3 -4.64 4.61 52.27
CA VAL A 3 -3.33 4.60 51.62
C VAL A 3 -3.33 5.74 50.59
N ALA A 4 -2.50 6.74 50.79
CA ALA A 4 -2.26 7.79 49.82
C ALA A 4 -1.25 7.29 48.78
N PHE A 5 -1.65 7.21 47.50
CA PHE A 5 -0.73 7.01 46.39
C PHE A 5 -0.21 8.37 45.92
N SER A 6 1.11 8.55 46.04
CA SER A 6 1.83 9.73 45.55
C SER A 6 1.98 9.63 44.03
N ILE A 7 1.42 10.61 43.30
CA ILE A 7 1.62 10.75 41.85
C ILE A 7 2.93 11.50 41.62
N VAL A 8 3.89 10.86 40.97
CA VAL A 8 5.14 11.50 40.51
C VAL A 8 4.89 12.07 39.10
N PRO A 9 5.17 13.35 38.82
CA PRO A 9 4.95 13.90 37.49
C PRO A 9 6.11 13.55 36.55
N PHE A 10 5.75 12.96 35.41
CA PHE A 10 6.65 12.73 34.26
C PHE A 10 6.84 14.07 33.53
N ARG A 11 8.05 14.64 33.55
CA ARG A 11 8.39 15.87 32.82
C ARG A 11 8.68 15.54 31.35
N THR A 12 7.81 15.94 30.45
CA THR A 12 8.13 16.05 29.02
C THR A 12 8.55 17.47 28.69
N THR A 13 9.69 17.60 28.01
CA THR A 13 10.24 18.84 27.48
C THR A 13 9.55 19.21 26.16
N THR A 14 8.38 19.82 26.24
CA THR A 14 7.76 20.59 25.14
C THR A 14 7.06 21.81 25.75
N PRO A 15 6.95 22.94 25.01
CA PRO A 15 6.39 24.18 25.57
C PRO A 15 4.93 23.94 26.00
N ASN A 16 4.59 24.45 27.20
CA ASN A 16 3.26 24.38 27.80
C ASN A 16 2.19 25.00 26.88
N VAL A 17 1.59 24.19 26.02
CA VAL A 17 0.35 24.55 25.33
C VAL A 17 -0.80 24.15 26.24
N ILE A 18 -1.36 25.14 26.95
CA ILE A 18 -2.60 24.96 27.71
C ILE A 18 -3.74 24.83 26.71
N LEU A 19 -4.09 23.60 26.34
CA LEU A 19 -5.24 23.32 25.49
C LEU A 19 -6.52 23.55 26.31
N GLY A 20 -7.34 24.52 25.90
CA GLY A 20 -8.67 24.73 26.48
C GLY A 20 -9.58 23.50 26.34
N PRO A 21 -10.72 23.45 27.02
CA PRO A 21 -11.61 22.28 27.04
C PRO A 21 -12.02 21.77 25.65
N GLN A 22 -12.08 22.63 24.62
CA GLN A 22 -12.30 22.25 23.22
C GLN A 22 -11.08 21.57 22.57
N GLY A 23 -9.86 22.02 22.89
CA GLY A 23 -8.61 21.41 22.43
C GLY A 23 -8.30 20.09 23.13
N LEU A 24 -8.62 20.00 24.42
CA LEU A 24 -8.55 18.76 25.18
C LEU A 24 -9.63 17.77 24.71
N PHE A 25 -10.84 18.23 24.39
CA PHE A 25 -11.86 17.41 23.75
C PHE A 25 -11.44 16.94 22.36
N LEU A 26 -10.78 17.76 21.54
CA LEU A 26 -10.30 17.31 20.22
C LEU A 26 -9.18 16.27 20.34
N VAL A 27 -8.23 16.45 21.27
CA VAL A 27 -7.15 15.48 21.52
C VAL A 27 -7.70 14.19 22.15
N LEU A 28 -8.58 14.31 23.15
CA LEU A 28 -9.26 13.16 23.74
C LEU A 28 -10.20 12.50 22.76
N PHE A 29 -10.93 13.21 21.90
CA PHE A 29 -11.76 12.64 20.83
C PHE A 29 -10.89 11.93 19.78
N ARG A 30 -9.73 12.47 19.45
CA ARG A 30 -8.76 11.81 18.55
C ARG A 30 -8.16 10.53 19.19
N LEU A 31 -7.93 10.54 20.51
CA LEU A 31 -7.48 9.39 21.31
C LEU A 31 -8.61 8.39 21.65
N TYR A 32 -9.87 8.83 21.72
CA TYR A 32 -11.03 8.02 22.09
C TYR A 32 -11.75 7.47 20.85
N CYS A 33 -11.56 8.09 19.68
CA CYS A 33 -11.97 7.55 18.37
C CYS A 33 -10.86 6.77 17.65
N SER A 34 -9.69 6.57 18.26
CA SER A 34 -8.60 5.79 17.65
C SER A 34 -8.88 4.30 17.75
N GLY A 35 -9.89 3.82 17.01
CA GLY A 35 -9.86 2.45 16.56
C GLY A 35 -8.56 2.24 15.77
N HIS A 36 -7.84 1.13 16.02
CA HIS A 36 -6.73 0.67 15.18
C HIS A 36 -7.02 1.01 13.71
N PRO A 37 -6.15 1.79 13.06
CA PRO A 37 -6.41 2.24 11.70
C PRO A 37 -6.43 1.06 10.74
N MET A 38 -6.98 1.30 9.54
CA MET A 38 -7.23 0.23 8.59
C MET A 38 -5.97 -0.11 7.80
N ASN A 39 -5.61 -1.39 7.74
CA ASN A 39 -4.47 -1.91 6.99
C ASN A 39 -4.97 -2.78 5.83
N LEU A 40 -4.85 -2.27 4.62
CA LEU A 40 -5.27 -2.95 3.40
C LEU A 40 -4.07 -3.52 2.65
N LEU A 41 -4.22 -4.73 2.13
CA LEU A 41 -3.30 -5.30 1.13
C LEU A 41 -3.96 -5.22 -0.25
N ILE A 42 -3.32 -4.58 -1.22
CA ILE A 42 -3.77 -4.62 -2.61
C ILE A 42 -3.02 -5.73 -3.34
N PHE A 43 -3.77 -6.75 -3.75
CA PHE A 43 -3.25 -7.93 -4.42
C PHE A 43 -3.84 -8.08 -5.82
N GLY A 44 -3.01 -8.58 -6.74
CA GLY A 44 -3.42 -8.78 -8.12
C GLY A 44 -2.22 -8.81 -9.07
N ALA A 45 -2.48 -9.22 -10.31
CA ALA A 45 -1.45 -9.41 -11.31
C ALA A 45 -0.73 -8.09 -11.68
N PRO A 46 0.53 -8.13 -12.15
CA PRO A 46 1.17 -6.99 -12.84
C PRO A 46 0.24 -6.41 -13.92
N GLY A 47 0.04 -5.10 -13.93
CA GLY A 47 -0.85 -4.45 -14.92
C GLY A 47 -2.33 -4.35 -14.54
N CYS A 48 -2.77 -4.91 -13.40
CA CYS A 48 -4.19 -4.88 -13.02
C CYS A 48 -4.71 -3.54 -12.48
N GLY A 49 -3.83 -2.54 -12.26
CA GLY A 49 -4.23 -1.21 -11.77
C GLY A 49 -4.09 -0.99 -10.26
N LYS A 50 -3.31 -1.81 -9.55
CA LYS A 50 -3.09 -1.69 -8.08
C LYS A 50 -2.75 -0.28 -7.64
N GLY A 51 -1.68 0.32 -8.18
CA GLY A 51 -1.25 1.67 -7.80
C GLY A 51 -2.36 2.71 -7.93
N SER A 52 -3.09 2.72 -9.05
CA SER A 52 -4.20 3.66 -9.25
C SER A 52 -5.36 3.45 -8.25
N VAL A 53 -5.64 2.19 -7.88
CA VAL A 53 -6.61 1.88 -6.82
C VAL A 53 -6.07 2.30 -5.45
N SER A 54 -4.79 2.08 -5.16
CA SER A 54 -4.15 2.48 -3.90
C SER A 54 -4.16 3.99 -3.72
N GLU A 55 -3.82 4.76 -4.75
CA GLU A 55 -3.87 6.23 -4.75
C GLU A 55 -5.29 6.74 -4.48
N ALA A 56 -6.30 6.11 -5.09
CA ALA A 56 -7.69 6.47 -4.86
C ALA A 56 -8.13 6.17 -3.41
N LEU A 57 -7.71 5.03 -2.85
CA LEU A 57 -7.98 4.65 -1.46
C LEU A 57 -7.27 5.57 -0.45
N GLU A 58 -6.02 5.92 -0.71
CA GLU A 58 -5.26 6.91 0.09
C GLU A 58 -6.02 8.24 0.15
N ARG A 59 -6.45 8.76 -1.01
CA ARG A 59 -7.18 10.02 -1.10
C ARG A 59 -8.50 9.99 -0.33
N ASP A 60 -9.33 8.96 -0.52
CA ASP A 60 -10.72 8.99 -0.02
C ASP A 60 -10.86 8.44 1.41
N PHE A 61 -9.96 7.55 1.84
CA PHE A 61 -9.99 6.98 3.20
C PHE A 61 -8.95 7.60 4.14
N GLY A 62 -8.02 8.42 3.63
CA GLY A 62 -6.95 9.05 4.41
C GLY A 62 -5.88 8.05 4.87
N LEU A 63 -5.76 6.93 4.17
CA LEU A 63 -4.74 5.89 4.41
C LEU A 63 -3.41 6.32 3.81
N LEU A 64 -2.32 5.74 4.27
CA LEU A 64 -1.01 5.93 3.67
C LEU A 64 -0.73 4.85 2.61
N HIS A 65 -0.49 5.25 1.36
CA HIS A 65 -0.06 4.30 0.33
C HIS A 65 1.43 3.96 0.51
N ILE A 66 1.74 2.67 0.62
CA ILE A 66 3.12 2.16 0.67
C ILE A 66 3.31 1.17 -0.48
N SER A 67 4.01 1.61 -1.53
CA SER A 67 4.38 0.75 -2.66
C SER A 67 5.78 0.16 -2.46
N ALA A 68 5.86 -1.17 -2.38
CA ALA A 68 7.13 -1.87 -2.31
C ALA A 68 8.03 -1.55 -3.52
N GLY A 69 7.45 -1.42 -4.71
CA GLY A 69 8.21 -1.09 -5.91
C GLY A 69 8.82 0.31 -5.87
N GLU A 70 8.13 1.27 -5.25
CA GLU A 70 8.59 2.66 -5.13
C GLU A 70 9.69 2.81 -4.10
N LEU A 71 9.49 2.25 -2.90
CA LEU A 71 10.53 2.21 -1.86
C LEU A 71 11.83 1.59 -2.39
N MET A 72 11.73 0.51 -3.16
CA MET A 72 12.91 -0.12 -3.77
C MET A 72 13.58 0.78 -4.83
N ARG A 73 12.80 1.50 -5.65
CA ARG A 73 13.37 2.44 -6.63
C ARG A 73 14.05 3.61 -5.95
N GLU A 74 13.47 4.16 -4.88
CA GLU A 74 14.11 5.20 -4.08
C GLU A 74 15.44 4.74 -3.49
N GLU A 75 15.53 3.51 -2.98
CA GLU A 75 16.79 2.95 -2.45
C GLU A 75 17.86 2.86 -3.55
N VAL A 76 17.46 2.49 -4.77
CA VAL A 76 18.35 2.45 -5.96
C VAL A 76 18.80 3.86 -6.34
N GLU A 77 17.88 4.82 -6.42
CA GLU A 77 18.15 6.22 -6.78
C GLU A 77 19.06 6.90 -5.76
N LYS A 78 18.83 6.67 -4.46
CA LYS A 78 19.69 7.15 -3.36
C LYS A 78 21.05 6.45 -3.32
N GLY A 79 21.24 5.39 -4.11
CA GLY A 79 22.48 4.63 -4.15
C GLY A 79 22.82 3.98 -2.81
N THR A 80 21.83 3.50 -2.05
CA THR A 80 22.10 2.86 -0.76
C THR A 80 22.79 1.50 -0.94
N PRO A 81 23.44 0.93 0.09
CA PRO A 81 24.00 -0.43 0.01
C PRO A 81 22.96 -1.49 -0.37
N VAL A 82 21.70 -1.30 0.00
CA VAL A 82 20.60 -2.19 -0.41
C VAL A 82 20.19 -1.91 -1.85
N GLY A 83 20.01 -0.65 -2.23
CA GLY A 83 19.70 -0.24 -3.61
C GLY A 83 20.69 -0.76 -4.64
N ARG A 84 22.00 -0.67 -4.35
CA ARG A 84 23.03 -1.22 -5.24
C ARG A 84 22.92 -2.75 -5.42
N ARG A 85 22.56 -3.48 -4.36
CA ARG A 85 22.43 -4.96 -4.41
C ARG A 85 21.19 -5.42 -5.18
N VAL A 86 20.11 -4.65 -5.10
CA VAL A 86 18.80 -5.03 -5.68
C VAL A 86 18.55 -4.45 -7.06
N ALA A 87 19.32 -3.44 -7.50
CA ALA A 87 19.16 -2.77 -8.79
C ALA A 87 19.14 -3.77 -9.98
N ALA A 88 20.06 -4.73 -10.00
CA ALA A 88 20.11 -5.75 -11.05
C ALA A 88 18.85 -6.64 -11.05
N LEU A 89 18.43 -7.12 -9.88
CA LEU A 89 17.23 -7.96 -9.73
C LEU A 89 15.96 -7.23 -10.17
N MET A 90 15.85 -5.94 -9.85
CA MET A 90 14.73 -5.10 -10.28
C MET A 90 14.72 -4.93 -11.80
N ASN A 91 15.88 -4.63 -12.39
CA ASN A 91 16.02 -4.50 -13.83
C ASN A 91 15.68 -5.78 -14.57
N GLU A 92 15.97 -6.94 -14.00
CA GLU A 92 15.64 -8.25 -14.57
C GLU A 92 14.17 -8.68 -14.37
N GLY A 93 13.40 -8.00 -13.52
CA GLY A 93 12.05 -8.40 -13.13
C GLY A 93 12.02 -9.61 -12.19
N SER A 94 13.10 -9.85 -11.46
CA SER A 94 13.26 -10.93 -10.46
C SER A 94 12.62 -10.56 -9.12
N LEU A 95 12.34 -11.58 -8.27
CA LEU A 95 12.05 -11.32 -6.87
C LEU A 95 13.32 -10.86 -6.15
N ILE A 96 13.15 -9.83 -5.34
CA ILE A 96 14.16 -9.41 -4.35
C ILE A 96 14.09 -10.43 -3.19
N PRO A 97 15.23 -10.82 -2.58
CA PRO A 97 15.23 -11.73 -1.44
C PRO A 97 14.29 -11.24 -0.33
N ASP A 98 13.47 -12.15 0.19
CA ASP A 98 12.40 -11.84 1.15
C ASP A 98 12.90 -11.03 2.35
N LYS A 99 14.04 -11.43 2.94
CA LYS A 99 14.63 -10.72 4.07
C LYS A 99 14.88 -9.23 3.77
N VAL A 100 15.41 -8.92 2.59
CA VAL A 100 15.74 -7.55 2.20
C VAL A 100 14.47 -6.70 2.09
N ILE A 101 13.44 -7.21 1.41
CA ILE A 101 12.20 -6.46 1.24
C ILE A 101 11.40 -6.36 2.55
N VAL A 102 11.39 -7.41 3.38
CA VAL A 102 10.76 -7.39 4.69
C VAL A 102 11.39 -6.31 5.58
N ASP A 103 12.72 -6.23 5.66
CA ASP A 103 13.40 -5.25 6.49
C ASP A 103 13.04 -3.81 6.09
N ILE A 104 12.97 -3.52 4.78
CA ILE A 104 12.59 -2.20 4.25
C ILE A 104 11.13 -1.89 4.57
N MET A 105 10.23 -2.83 4.30
CA MET A 105 8.79 -2.65 4.52
C MET A 105 8.48 -2.46 6.01
N VAL A 106 9.03 -3.30 6.88
CA VAL A 106 8.83 -3.21 8.33
C VAL A 106 9.38 -1.88 8.88
N LYS A 107 10.54 -1.42 8.38
CA LYS A 107 11.09 -0.11 8.75
C LYS A 107 10.09 1.01 8.42
N ARG A 108 9.55 1.04 7.20
CA ARG A 108 8.57 2.05 6.77
C ARG A 108 7.27 1.98 7.57
N LEU A 109 6.79 0.77 7.87
CA LEU A 109 5.55 0.53 8.62
C LEU A 109 5.66 0.91 10.11
N ARG A 110 6.87 1.03 10.65
CA ARG A 110 7.10 1.47 12.03
C ARG A 110 7.07 2.99 12.19
N GLU A 111 7.07 3.74 11.10
CA GLU A 111 7.01 5.20 11.16
C GLU A 111 5.65 5.68 11.72
N PRO A 112 5.62 6.82 12.44
CA PRO A 112 4.41 7.27 13.13
C PRO A 112 3.20 7.48 12.22
N ASP A 113 3.42 7.98 11.01
CA ASP A 113 2.37 8.28 10.04
C ASP A 113 1.63 7.01 9.59
N ALA A 114 2.34 5.91 9.37
CA ALA A 114 1.78 4.60 9.03
C ALA A 114 0.90 4.07 10.18
N ARG A 115 1.34 4.25 11.42
CA ARG A 115 0.61 3.81 12.62
C ARG A 115 -0.60 4.66 12.94
N GLU A 116 -0.60 5.93 12.57
CA GLU A 116 -1.70 6.87 12.83
C GLU A 116 -2.79 6.79 11.76
N LYS A 117 -2.39 6.70 10.48
CA LYS A 117 -3.32 6.71 9.34
C LYS A 117 -3.85 5.32 8.98
N GLY A 118 -3.06 4.28 9.25
CA GLY A 118 -3.23 2.99 8.58
C GLY A 118 -2.67 3.06 7.17
N VAL A 119 -2.65 1.93 6.48
CA VAL A 119 -1.89 1.81 5.23
C VAL A 119 -2.65 1.05 4.15
N VAL A 120 -2.26 1.33 2.92
CA VAL A 120 -2.55 0.52 1.74
C VAL A 120 -1.22 -0.03 1.22
N LEU A 121 -0.98 -1.33 1.38
CA LEU A 121 0.21 -2.00 0.88
C LEU A 121 0.02 -2.39 -0.59
N ASP A 122 0.85 -1.85 -1.49
CA ASP A 122 0.92 -2.27 -2.90
C ASP A 122 2.20 -3.06 -3.16
N GLY A 123 2.02 -4.31 -3.60
CA GLY A 123 3.12 -5.12 -4.09
C GLY A 123 3.98 -5.76 -3.01
N PHE A 124 3.52 -5.79 -1.75
CA PHE A 124 4.06 -6.58 -0.65
C PHE A 124 2.94 -6.89 0.35
N PRO A 125 2.85 -8.11 0.90
CA PRO A 125 3.66 -9.29 0.58
C PRO A 125 3.37 -9.85 -0.82
N ARG A 126 4.35 -10.55 -1.41
CA ARG A 126 4.23 -11.31 -2.67
C ARG A 126 4.42 -12.82 -2.48
N THR A 127 4.98 -13.24 -1.36
CA THR A 127 5.23 -14.64 -1.01
C THR A 127 4.60 -14.93 0.35
N LEU A 128 4.37 -16.21 0.65
CA LEU A 128 3.84 -16.63 1.95
C LEU A 128 4.81 -16.26 3.10
N SER A 129 6.11 -16.43 2.88
CA SER A 129 7.17 -16.07 3.82
C SER A 129 7.17 -14.58 4.15
N GLN A 130 6.95 -13.70 3.16
CA GLN A 130 6.79 -12.26 3.41
C GLN A 130 5.54 -11.96 4.26
N ALA A 131 4.43 -12.65 3.99
CA ALA A 131 3.19 -12.48 4.75
C ALA A 131 3.36 -12.93 6.22
N GLN A 132 4.01 -14.08 6.44
CA GLN A 132 4.33 -14.57 7.78
C GLN A 132 5.24 -13.61 8.52
N ALA A 133 6.31 -13.13 7.88
CA ALA A 133 7.23 -12.17 8.48
C ALA A 133 6.54 -10.83 8.85
N LEU A 134 5.54 -10.40 8.07
CA LEU A 134 4.75 -9.21 8.38
C LEU A 134 3.95 -9.40 9.68
N THR A 135 3.27 -10.55 9.82
CA THR A 135 2.53 -10.92 11.03
C THR A 135 3.46 -11.07 12.24
N GLU A 136 4.61 -11.72 12.09
CA GLU A 136 5.63 -11.86 13.15
C GLU A 136 6.17 -10.51 13.63
N ASN A 137 6.14 -9.48 12.78
CA ASN A 137 6.50 -8.11 13.14
C ASN A 137 5.34 -7.30 13.74
N GLY A 138 4.23 -7.96 14.09
CA GLY A 138 3.07 -7.35 14.75
C GLY A 138 2.21 -6.51 13.82
N PHE A 139 2.26 -6.75 12.52
CA PHE A 139 1.47 -6.01 11.54
C PHE A 139 0.36 -6.89 10.97
N GLU A 140 -0.89 -6.55 11.30
CA GLU A 140 -2.08 -7.28 10.87
C GLU A 140 -2.74 -6.61 9.66
N ILE A 141 -3.19 -7.42 8.70
CA ILE A 141 -3.97 -7.00 7.54
C ILE A 141 -5.46 -7.16 7.86
N ASP A 142 -6.24 -6.12 7.63
CA ASP A 142 -7.69 -6.14 7.85
C ASP A 142 -8.45 -6.68 6.66
N ALA A 143 -7.96 -6.40 5.45
CA ALA A 143 -8.54 -6.91 4.22
C ALA A 143 -7.50 -6.97 3.11
N MET A 144 -7.62 -8.00 2.28
CA MET A 144 -6.89 -8.12 1.03
C MET A 144 -7.83 -7.81 -0.14
N VAL A 145 -7.63 -6.67 -0.79
CA VAL A 145 -8.33 -6.33 -2.02
C VAL A 145 -7.69 -7.09 -3.17
N PHE A 146 -8.41 -8.06 -3.73
CA PHE A 146 -7.97 -8.81 -4.89
C PHE A 146 -8.60 -8.23 -6.17
N ILE A 147 -7.79 -7.62 -7.01
CA ILE A 147 -8.22 -7.07 -8.31
C ILE A 147 -8.04 -8.14 -9.38
N ASN A 148 -9.15 -8.69 -9.86
CA ASN A 148 -9.18 -9.74 -10.86
C ASN A 148 -9.33 -9.14 -12.27
N VAL A 149 -8.43 -9.48 -13.20
CA VAL A 149 -8.39 -8.90 -14.55
C VAL A 149 -7.98 -9.98 -15.54
N ASP A 150 -8.59 -9.94 -16.72
CA ASP A 150 -8.27 -10.84 -17.81
C ASP A 150 -6.82 -10.68 -18.29
N VAL A 151 -6.14 -11.81 -18.50
CA VAL A 151 -4.71 -11.84 -18.85
C VAL A 151 -4.38 -11.01 -20.09
N LYS A 152 -5.28 -10.99 -21.08
CA LYS A 152 -5.09 -10.20 -22.32
C LYS A 152 -5.03 -8.70 -22.05
N LEU A 153 -5.80 -8.19 -21.07
CA LEU A 153 -5.79 -6.77 -20.72
C LEU A 153 -4.55 -6.38 -19.91
N LEU A 154 -4.00 -7.30 -19.11
CA LEU A 154 -2.85 -7.02 -18.25
C LEU A 154 -1.61 -6.60 -19.04
N GLU A 155 -1.34 -7.30 -20.15
CA GLU A 155 -0.19 -7.03 -21.00
C GLU A 155 -0.35 -5.69 -21.73
N GLU A 156 -1.51 -5.46 -22.38
CA GLU A 156 -1.82 -4.19 -23.04
C GLU A 156 -1.67 -3.01 -22.06
N ARG A 157 -2.26 -3.13 -20.86
CA ARG A 157 -2.17 -2.09 -19.82
C ARG A 157 -0.73 -1.82 -19.39
N CYS A 158 0.11 -2.85 -19.33
CA CYS A 158 1.53 -2.73 -18.97
C CYS A 158 2.30 -1.95 -20.05
N LEU A 159 2.13 -2.32 -21.32
CA LEU A 159 2.86 -1.74 -22.45
C LEU A 159 2.41 -0.30 -22.77
N GLN A 160 1.15 0.03 -22.49
CA GLN A 160 0.60 1.38 -22.68
C GLN A 160 0.81 2.30 -21.46
N ARG A 161 1.47 1.83 -20.41
CA ARG A 161 1.74 2.65 -19.22
C ARG A 161 2.81 3.70 -19.48
N ARG A 162 2.60 4.91 -18.97
CA ARG A 162 3.55 6.02 -19.01
C ARG A 162 3.70 6.63 -17.63
N MET A 163 4.87 7.17 -17.33
CA MET A 163 5.17 7.85 -16.07
C MET A 163 5.66 9.25 -16.37
N ASP A 164 5.09 10.25 -15.70
CA ASP A 164 5.60 11.61 -15.74
C ASP A 164 6.78 11.74 -14.76
N PRO A 165 8.03 11.95 -15.23
CA PRO A 165 9.19 12.01 -14.35
C PRO A 165 9.19 13.19 -13.38
N VAL A 166 8.36 14.22 -13.64
CA VAL A 166 8.28 15.41 -12.78
C VAL A 166 7.35 15.17 -11.60
N THR A 167 6.22 14.49 -11.82
CA THR A 167 5.17 14.31 -10.81
C THR A 167 5.12 12.90 -10.23
N GLY A 168 5.78 11.93 -10.87
CA GLY A 168 5.65 10.51 -10.56
C GLY A 168 4.33 9.89 -11.03
N ARG A 169 3.38 10.70 -11.53
CA ARG A 169 2.04 10.24 -11.90
C ARG A 169 2.10 9.22 -13.03
N ILE A 170 1.30 8.18 -12.88
CA ILE A 170 1.13 7.13 -13.88
C ILE A 170 -0.08 7.42 -14.75
N TYR A 171 0.11 7.28 -16.05
CA TYR A 171 -0.90 7.37 -17.08
C TYR A 171 -0.98 6.06 -17.87
N ASN A 172 -2.07 5.87 -18.60
CA ASN A 172 -2.20 4.83 -19.59
C ASN A 172 -2.76 5.43 -20.87
N LEU A 173 -2.07 5.23 -21.99
CA LEU A 173 -2.40 5.90 -23.26
C LEU A 173 -3.84 5.67 -23.75
N LYS A 174 -4.53 4.63 -23.28
CA LYS A 174 -5.91 4.30 -23.64
C LYS A 174 -6.90 4.60 -22.51
N SER A 175 -6.61 4.14 -21.30
CA SER A 175 -7.58 4.19 -20.20
C SER A 175 -7.51 5.46 -19.33
N ASP A 176 -6.37 6.15 -19.31
CA ASP A 176 -6.17 7.43 -18.62
C ASP A 176 -5.14 8.25 -19.42
N PRO A 177 -5.54 8.79 -20.59
CA PRO A 177 -4.61 9.43 -21.50
C PRO A 177 -4.04 10.71 -20.84
N PRO A 178 -2.72 10.93 -20.95
CA PRO A 178 -2.09 12.13 -20.41
C PRO A 178 -2.47 13.39 -21.21
N PRO A 179 -2.38 14.58 -20.61
CA PRO A 179 -2.47 15.84 -21.34
C PRO A 179 -1.41 15.95 -22.45
N GLU A 180 -1.78 16.54 -23.59
CA GLU A 180 -0.88 16.68 -24.75
C GLU A 180 0.41 17.45 -24.41
N SER A 181 0.31 18.45 -23.53
CA SER A 181 1.42 19.29 -23.08
C SER A 181 2.55 18.54 -22.37
N ILE A 182 2.31 17.33 -21.85
CA ILE A 182 3.32 16.53 -21.15
C ILE A 182 3.75 15.29 -21.93
N MET A 183 3.11 14.97 -23.06
CA MET A 183 3.36 13.76 -23.83
C MET A 183 4.85 13.54 -24.16
N GLY A 184 5.56 14.61 -24.55
CA GLY A 184 6.97 14.53 -24.94
C GLY A 184 7.96 14.23 -23.82
N ARG A 185 7.57 14.37 -22.54
CA ARG A 185 8.44 14.08 -21.39
C ARG A 185 8.13 12.76 -20.69
N LEU A 186 7.08 12.06 -21.10
CA LEU A 186 6.67 10.82 -20.45
C LEU A 186 7.69 9.70 -20.68
N LEU A 187 7.95 8.94 -19.63
CA LEU A 187 8.87 7.81 -19.67
C LEU A 187 8.11 6.48 -19.64
N ILE A 188 8.71 5.47 -20.25
CA ILE A 188 8.35 4.07 -20.03
C ILE A 188 9.21 3.58 -18.87
N ARG A 189 8.61 2.89 -17.90
CA ARG A 189 9.40 2.32 -16.81
C ARG A 189 10.29 1.20 -17.36
N SER A 190 11.47 1.05 -16.78
CA SER A 190 12.42 0.02 -17.21
C SER A 190 11.86 -1.42 -17.08
N ASP A 191 10.83 -1.64 -16.26
CA ASP A 191 10.16 -2.92 -16.05
C ASP A 191 8.91 -3.13 -16.93
N ASP A 192 8.57 -2.20 -17.83
CA ASP A 192 7.40 -2.24 -18.73
C ASP A 192 7.73 -2.76 -20.14
N THR A 193 8.56 -3.80 -20.21
CA THR A 193 8.80 -4.57 -21.44
C THR A 193 7.98 -5.86 -21.44
N LEU A 194 7.65 -6.38 -22.61
CA LEU A 194 6.92 -7.66 -22.75
C LEU A 194 7.58 -8.81 -21.97
N GLU A 195 8.89 -9.00 -22.14
CA GLU A 195 9.65 -10.06 -21.47
C GLU A 195 9.56 -9.96 -19.94
N LYS A 196 9.82 -8.77 -19.39
CA LYS A 196 9.73 -8.54 -17.94
C LYS A 196 8.31 -8.69 -17.41
N HIS A 197 7.30 -8.26 -18.19
CA HIS A 197 5.89 -8.49 -17.83
C HIS A 197 5.60 -9.99 -17.72
N GLN A 198 5.99 -10.78 -18.71
CA GLN A 198 5.82 -12.23 -18.71
C GLN A 198 6.54 -12.90 -17.52
N ARG A 199 7.78 -12.48 -17.21
CA ARG A 199 8.51 -12.97 -16.03
C ARG A 199 7.76 -12.69 -14.73
N ARG A 200 7.26 -11.46 -14.55
CA ARG A 200 6.48 -11.06 -13.38
C ARG A 200 5.16 -11.82 -13.28
N MET A 201 4.52 -12.09 -14.42
CA MET A 201 3.30 -12.90 -14.49
C MET A 201 3.57 -14.35 -14.07
N ARG A 202 4.69 -14.94 -14.46
CA ARG A 202 5.09 -16.28 -14.02
C ARG A 202 5.24 -16.35 -12.50
N ILE A 203 6.04 -15.43 -11.94
CA ILE A 203 6.24 -15.33 -10.48
C ILE A 203 4.90 -15.15 -9.76
N TYR A 204 4.04 -14.25 -10.25
CA TYR A 204 2.72 -14.03 -9.67
C TYR A 204 1.89 -15.31 -9.63
N ARG A 205 1.86 -16.09 -10.73
CA ARG A 205 1.10 -17.35 -10.80
C ARG A 205 1.61 -18.39 -9.80
N GLU A 206 2.94 -18.50 -9.66
CA GLU A 206 3.58 -19.43 -8.71
C GLU A 206 3.22 -19.10 -7.26
N GLN A 207 3.18 -17.80 -6.91
CA GLN A 207 2.95 -17.38 -5.53
C GLN A 207 1.46 -17.17 -5.17
N LYS A 208 0.60 -16.92 -6.16
CA LYS A 208 -0.80 -16.54 -5.97
C LYS A 208 -1.55 -17.49 -5.05
N SER A 209 -1.48 -18.80 -5.31
CA SER A 209 -2.29 -19.79 -4.59
C SER A 209 -2.02 -19.78 -3.09
N ALA A 210 -0.73 -19.79 -2.71
CA ALA A 210 -0.32 -19.80 -1.31
C ALA A 210 -0.76 -18.51 -0.58
N LEU A 211 -0.61 -17.36 -1.22
CA LEU A 211 -0.96 -16.07 -0.61
C LEU A 211 -2.47 -15.87 -0.51
N MET A 212 -3.23 -16.24 -1.54
CA MET A 212 -4.70 -16.21 -1.52
C MET A 212 -5.24 -17.11 -0.40
N LYS A 213 -4.69 -18.31 -0.23
CA LYS A 213 -5.08 -19.22 0.85
C LYS A 213 -4.77 -18.62 2.23
N HIS A 214 -3.63 -17.97 2.40
CA HIS A 214 -3.26 -17.35 3.67
C HIS A 214 -4.23 -16.26 4.11
N TYR A 215 -4.75 -15.46 3.17
CA TYR A 215 -5.67 -14.35 3.44
C TYR A 215 -7.15 -14.68 3.12
N GLU A 216 -7.53 -15.95 2.97
CA GLU A 216 -8.83 -16.37 2.41
C GLU A 216 -10.05 -15.72 3.08
N LYS A 217 -9.99 -15.48 4.39
CA LYS A 217 -11.09 -14.89 5.19
C LYS A 217 -11.16 -13.36 5.10
N LEU A 218 -10.14 -12.75 4.52
CA LEU A 218 -9.94 -11.30 4.44
C LEU A 218 -10.10 -10.78 3.00
N ILE A 219 -10.39 -11.67 2.04
CA ILE A 219 -10.42 -11.32 0.61
C ILE A 219 -11.66 -10.50 0.27
N ILE A 220 -11.43 -9.34 -0.32
CA ILE A 220 -12.41 -8.54 -1.02
C ILE A 220 -12.07 -8.60 -2.51
N GLU A 221 -12.76 -9.46 -3.26
CA GLU A 221 -12.58 -9.53 -4.71
C GLU A 221 -13.32 -8.40 -5.43
N VAL A 222 -12.67 -7.82 -6.43
CA VAL A 222 -13.24 -6.82 -7.33
C VAL A 222 -12.88 -7.14 -8.78
N ASP A 223 -13.86 -7.03 -9.66
CA ASP A 223 -13.63 -7.10 -11.10
C ASP A 223 -12.91 -5.83 -11.58
N GLY A 224 -11.70 -6.01 -12.11
CA GLY A 224 -10.85 -4.94 -12.63
C GLY A 224 -10.85 -4.82 -14.15
N ASN A 225 -11.70 -5.57 -14.87
CA ASN A 225 -11.86 -5.45 -16.31
C ASN A 225 -12.49 -4.11 -16.74
N PRO A 226 -13.48 -3.53 -16.03
CA PRO A 226 -14.05 -2.22 -16.35
C PRO A 226 -13.05 -1.05 -16.24
N PRO A 227 -13.42 0.16 -16.71
CA PRO A 227 -12.65 1.38 -16.46
C PRO A 227 -12.49 1.68 -14.96
N LEU A 228 -11.37 2.28 -14.59
CA LEU A 228 -10.99 2.54 -13.18
C LEU A 228 -12.10 3.19 -12.34
N PRO A 229 -12.87 4.20 -12.81
CA PRO A 229 -13.94 4.78 -12.00
C PRO A 229 -15.01 3.77 -11.58
N VAL A 230 -15.33 2.80 -12.44
CA VAL A 230 -16.32 1.74 -12.16
C VAL A 230 -15.77 0.75 -11.14
N VAL A 231 -14.53 0.29 -11.37
CA VAL A 231 -13.81 -0.62 -10.45
C VAL A 231 -13.72 0.02 -9.06
N TYR A 232 -13.35 1.29 -9.01
CA TYR A 232 -13.15 2.01 -7.77
C TYR A 232 -14.46 2.26 -7.03
N ALA A 233 -15.56 2.63 -7.72
CA ALA A 233 -16.86 2.79 -7.09
C ALA A 233 -17.33 1.49 -6.41
N ALA A 234 -17.16 0.35 -7.07
CA ALA A 234 -17.51 -0.96 -6.52
C ALA A 234 -16.65 -1.31 -5.29
N LEU A 235 -15.33 -1.03 -5.36
CA LEU A 235 -14.43 -1.25 -4.24
C LEU A 235 -14.73 -0.32 -3.05
N HIS A 236 -14.92 0.98 -3.32
CA HIS A 236 -15.16 2.00 -2.31
C HIS A 236 -16.36 1.63 -1.42
N ALA A 237 -17.46 1.16 -2.02
CA ALA A 237 -18.63 0.71 -1.27
C ALA A 237 -18.31 -0.44 -0.29
N LYS A 238 -17.49 -1.41 -0.71
CA LYS A 238 -17.07 -2.54 0.14
C LYS A 238 -16.16 -2.10 1.27
N ILE A 239 -15.19 -1.21 0.99
CA ILE A 239 -14.26 -0.68 2.01
C ILE A 239 -15.00 0.19 3.03
N ASP A 240 -15.97 1.00 2.59
CA ASP A 240 -16.78 1.80 3.49
C ASP A 240 -17.63 0.92 4.44
N GLN A 241 -18.22 -0.15 3.93
CA GLN A 241 -18.92 -1.15 4.77
C GLN A 241 -17.99 -1.80 5.79
N LEU A 242 -16.78 -2.21 5.37
CA LEU A 242 -15.78 -2.78 6.26
C LEU A 242 -15.38 -1.78 7.37
N ARG A 243 -15.16 -0.51 7.01
CA ARG A 243 -14.82 0.57 7.95
C ARG A 243 -15.92 0.77 8.99
N LYS A 244 -17.19 0.75 8.57
CA LYS A 244 -18.36 0.84 9.45
C LYS A 244 -18.48 -0.37 10.38
N ALA A 245 -18.29 -1.58 9.87
CA ALA A 245 -18.32 -2.81 10.67
C ALA A 245 -17.24 -2.81 11.75
N LYS A 246 -16.00 -2.42 11.42
CA LYS A 246 -14.86 -2.35 12.36
C LYS A 246 -15.03 -1.25 13.42
N ARG A 247 -15.78 -0.18 13.12
CA ARG A 247 -16.18 0.83 14.12
C ARG A 247 -17.24 0.28 15.07
N LYS A 248 -18.22 -0.47 14.54
CA LYS A 248 -19.32 -1.05 15.34
C LYS A 248 -18.86 -2.20 16.24
N SER A 249 -17.92 -3.03 15.81
CA SER A 249 -17.39 -4.14 16.62
C SER A 249 -16.54 -3.69 17.82
N LYS A 250 -16.29 -2.38 17.96
CA LYS A 250 -15.49 -1.77 19.02
C LYS A 250 -16.32 -0.91 19.99
N LEU A 251 -17.61 -0.75 19.70
CA LEU A 251 -18.62 -0.17 20.58
C LEU A 251 -19.31 -1.30 21.34
#